data_AF-A0A4S4KH12-F1
#
_entry.id   AF-A0A4S4KH12-F1
#
_cell.length_a   1.000
_cell.length_b   1.000
_cell.length_c   1.000
_cell.angle_alpha   90.00
_cell.angle_beta   90.00
_cell.angle_gamma   90.00
#
_symmetry.space_group_name_H-M   'P 1'
#
loop_
_entity.id
_entity.type
_entity.pdbx_description
1 polymer ?
#
loop_
_entity_poly.entity_id
_entity_poly.type
_entity_poly.pdbx_seq_one_letter_code
_entity_poly.pdbx_strand_id
1 'polypeptide(L)'
;MRLSLIHSTSYPLVFDYIFHTDGTIEVRVSASGYLQSTFWEASQAAYGTPIREHTMGSLHDHVINFKVDLDVAGTDNSLLYTHTVQEEVIHPWLDDDWGQTVIQQRIVHEYIQDENKALLKFPENHRGGYAIVNQAEPNRWGVPRGYAIRPGYSPIYNTVVGSKRLLHNANWARYNLAISRRKDTEPSSSSTWNLNLPGTPMVDFHKFFNGENITQQDLVAWINVGMHHLPQAEDVPNTRANIATSSFFLTPLNYFDSDVSIDSTNAILINASTEGAPSSIDEYGVAAVQCMPEMVPPYHNIKLKAFALDYALWYIYEVIHDRMKGEGVFLDQQQPTFLLNFLNEFSSSW
;
A
#
# COMPACT_ATOMS: atom_id res chain seq x y z
N MET A 1 14.75 -0.50 -4.53
CA MET A 1 13.90 -1.61 -4.06
C MET A 1 14.61 -2.26 -2.88
N ARG A 2 14.06 -2.16 -1.67
CA ARG A 2 14.60 -2.84 -0.49
C ARG A 2 13.61 -3.96 -0.16
N LEU A 3 14.07 -5.20 -0.29
CA LEU A 3 13.28 -6.40 -0.03
C LEU A 3 13.49 -6.80 1.44
N SER A 4 12.46 -6.70 2.26
CA SER A 4 12.53 -7.20 3.64
C SER A 4 11.74 -8.52 3.73
N LEU A 5 12.41 -9.58 4.17
CA LEU A 5 11.78 -10.88 4.43
C LEU A 5 11.65 -11.11 5.93
N ILE A 6 10.41 -11.24 6.42
CA ILE A 6 10.12 -11.60 7.81
C ILE A 6 9.61 -13.03 7.85
N HIS A 7 10.24 -13.88 8.65
CA HIS A 7 9.80 -15.25 8.87
C HIS A 7 9.13 -15.37 10.25
N SER A 8 7.81 -15.51 10.29
CA SER A 8 7.10 -15.96 11.49
C SER A 8 6.62 -17.38 11.28
N THR A 9 7.18 -18.31 12.06
CA THR A 9 6.90 -19.77 12.11
C THR A 9 6.82 -20.50 10.76
N SER A 10 5.78 -20.28 9.95
CA SER A 10 5.53 -20.97 8.69
C SER A 10 5.39 -20.06 7.47
N TYR A 11 5.12 -18.75 7.64
CA TYR A 11 4.87 -17.80 6.54
C TYR A 11 5.99 -16.76 6.41
N PRO A 12 6.94 -16.90 5.47
CA PRO A 12 7.71 -15.77 4.99
C PRO A 12 6.78 -14.72 4.36
N LEU A 13 6.81 -13.51 4.92
CA LEU A 13 6.24 -12.31 4.33
C LEU A 13 7.35 -11.51 3.66
N VAL A 14 7.09 -11.11 2.42
CA VAL A 14 7.94 -10.23 1.63
C VAL A 14 7.30 -8.85 1.62
N PHE A 15 8.05 -7.84 2.06
CA PHE A 15 7.65 -6.44 2.01
C PHE A 15 8.44 -5.72 0.92
N ASP A 16 7.72 -5.21 -0.07
CA ASP A 16 8.25 -4.43 -1.18
C ASP A 16 7.81 -2.98 -1.06
N TYR A 17 8.79 -2.07 -1.14
CA TYR A 17 8.59 -0.64 -1.32
C TYR A 17 9.13 -0.26 -2.69
N ILE A 18 8.22 0.05 -3.61
CA ILE A 18 8.52 0.29 -5.02
C ILE A 18 8.26 1.76 -5.30
N PHE A 19 9.25 2.43 -5.89
CA PHE A 19 9.20 3.84 -6.25
C PHE A 19 9.16 3.95 -7.76
N HIS A 20 8.16 4.64 -8.27
CA HIS A 20 7.95 4.85 -9.70
C HIS A 20 8.45 6.23 -10.10
N THR A 21 8.81 6.38 -11.37
CA THR A 21 9.38 7.62 -11.93
C THR A 21 8.39 8.77 -12.05
N ASP A 22 7.08 8.50 -11.92
CA ASP A 22 5.98 9.47 -11.89
C ASP A 22 5.72 10.02 -10.47
N GLY A 23 6.47 9.57 -9.47
CA GLY A 23 6.27 9.92 -8.06
C GLY A 23 5.27 9.02 -7.31
N THR A 24 4.77 7.96 -7.96
CA THR A 24 3.95 6.93 -7.32
C THR A 24 4.81 6.05 -6.41
N ILE A 25 4.27 5.71 -5.24
CA ILE A 25 4.86 4.74 -4.30
C ILE A 25 3.91 3.57 -4.19
N GLU A 26 4.39 2.35 -4.44
CA GLU A 26 3.66 1.11 -4.17
C GLU A 26 4.25 0.44 -2.93
N VAL A 27 3.37 0.07 -2.00
CA VAL A 27 3.69 -0.81 -0.89
C VAL A 27 2.99 -2.13 -1.13
N ARG A 28 3.78 -3.20 -1.28
CA ARG A 28 3.29 -4.54 -1.60
C ARG A 28 3.76 -5.54 -0.55
N VAL A 29 2.86 -6.43 -0.17
CA VAL A 29 3.14 -7.56 0.72
C VAL A 29 2.77 -8.85 0.00
N SER A 30 3.71 -9.78 -0.06
CA SER A 30 3.49 -11.13 -0.57
C SER A 30 3.77 -12.17 0.50
N ALA A 31 2.95 -13.21 0.56
CA ALA A 31 3.10 -14.34 1.48
C ALA A 31 3.51 -15.60 0.73
N SER A 32 4.43 -16.38 1.31
CA SER A 32 4.79 -17.71 0.80
C SER A 32 5.01 -18.69 1.96
N GLY A 33 5.75 -19.77 1.72
CA GLY A 33 6.06 -20.81 2.68
C GLY A 33 4.88 -21.69 3.07
N TYR A 34 5.00 -22.34 4.22
CA TYR A 34 4.09 -23.39 4.63
C TYR A 34 2.79 -22.84 5.23
N LEU A 35 1.69 -23.50 4.87
CA LEU A 35 0.38 -23.23 5.46
C LEU A 35 0.34 -23.64 6.93
N GLN A 36 -0.42 -22.90 7.73
CA GLN A 36 -0.89 -23.41 9.02
C GLN A 36 -2.07 -24.37 8.79
N SER A 37 -1.77 -25.65 8.62
CA SER A 37 -2.79 -26.68 8.39
C SER A 37 -3.40 -27.25 9.67
N THR A 38 -4.60 -27.84 9.54
CA THR A 38 -5.25 -28.64 10.60
C THR A 38 -5.51 -30.07 10.11
N PHE A 39 -5.93 -30.96 11.00
CA PHE A 39 -6.33 -32.32 10.62
C PHE A 39 -7.63 -32.28 9.78
N TRP A 40 -7.73 -33.13 8.76
CA TRP A 40 -8.91 -33.19 7.89
C TRP A 40 -9.98 -34.16 8.40
N GLU A 41 -11.21 -33.66 8.51
CA GLU A 41 -12.43 -34.47 8.68
C GLU A 41 -13.51 -33.98 7.70
N ALA A 42 -14.28 -34.89 7.11
CA ALA A 42 -15.32 -34.54 6.13
C ALA A 42 -16.39 -33.57 6.67
N SER A 43 -16.62 -33.57 7.98
CA SER A 43 -17.51 -32.63 8.69
C SER A 43 -17.03 -31.17 8.65
N GLN A 44 -15.75 -30.93 8.33
CA GLN A 44 -15.11 -29.61 8.33
C GLN A 44 -15.04 -28.96 6.94
N ALA A 45 -15.68 -29.55 5.92
CA ALA A 45 -15.63 -29.08 4.53
C ALA A 45 -16.04 -27.60 4.32
N ALA A 46 -16.79 -27.01 5.26
CA ALA A 46 -17.17 -25.60 5.22
C ALA A 46 -16.01 -24.64 5.61
N TYR A 47 -14.91 -25.14 6.17
CA TYR A 47 -13.82 -24.36 6.77
C TYR A 47 -12.47 -24.54 6.05
N GLY A 48 -12.43 -25.38 5.03
CA GLY A 48 -11.21 -25.69 4.29
C GLY A 48 -11.38 -26.90 3.39
N THR A 49 -10.31 -27.23 2.67
CA THR A 49 -10.27 -28.40 1.76
C THR A 49 -9.13 -29.34 2.13
N PRO A 50 -9.26 -30.66 1.85
CA PRO A 50 -8.15 -31.58 2.02
C PRO A 50 -7.06 -31.27 0.99
N ILE A 51 -5.87 -30.93 1.48
CA ILE A 51 -4.68 -30.62 0.66
C ILE A 51 -3.67 -31.78 0.67
N ARG A 52 -3.81 -32.72 1.61
CA ARG A 52 -3.17 -34.06 1.66
C ARG A 52 -4.10 -35.04 2.39
N GLU A 53 -3.73 -36.32 2.41
CA GLU A 53 -4.55 -37.43 2.97
C GLU A 53 -5.19 -37.15 4.34
N HIS A 54 -4.49 -36.46 5.24
CA HIS A 54 -4.98 -36.12 6.58
C HIS A 54 -4.81 -34.64 6.93
N THR A 55 -4.66 -33.78 5.93
CA THR A 55 -4.28 -32.37 6.13
C THR A 55 -5.28 -31.47 5.43
N MET A 56 -5.88 -30.55 6.20
CA MET A 56 -6.77 -29.51 5.71
C MET A 56 -6.03 -28.18 5.56
N GLY A 57 -6.21 -27.55 4.40
CA GLY A 57 -5.91 -26.13 4.21
C GLY A 57 -7.03 -25.30 4.84
N SER A 58 -6.82 -24.79 6.05
CA SER A 58 -7.82 -24.01 6.78
C SER A 58 -7.99 -22.62 6.17
N LEU A 59 -9.24 -22.16 6.00
CA LEU A 59 -9.57 -20.77 5.67
C LEU A 59 -9.01 -19.82 6.73
N HIS A 60 -8.35 -18.74 6.30
CA HIS A 60 -7.88 -17.68 7.18
C HIS A 60 -7.73 -16.35 6.44
N ASP A 61 -7.80 -15.25 7.20
CA ASP A 61 -7.54 -13.90 6.70
C ASP A 61 -6.14 -13.46 7.12
N HIS A 62 -5.37 -12.92 6.17
CA HIS A 62 -4.21 -12.09 6.48
C HIS A 62 -4.64 -10.63 6.44
N VAL A 63 -4.33 -9.86 7.49
CA VAL A 63 -4.46 -8.40 7.48
C VAL A 63 -3.23 -7.79 8.13
N ILE A 64 -2.57 -6.90 7.42
CA ILE A 64 -1.35 -6.20 7.84
C ILE A 64 -1.64 -4.70 7.78
N ASN A 65 -1.34 -3.98 8.87
CA ASN A 65 -1.56 -2.55 8.97
C ASN A 65 -0.27 -1.75 8.78
N PHE A 66 -0.37 -0.67 8.02
CA PHE A 66 0.70 0.29 7.78
C PHE A 66 0.29 1.65 8.36
N LYS A 67 1.22 2.26 9.10
CA LYS A 67 1.17 3.69 9.43
C LYS A 67 1.81 4.48 8.29
N VAL A 68 1.06 5.40 7.71
CA VAL A 68 1.46 6.24 6.58
C VAL A 68 1.25 7.70 7.00
N ASP A 69 2.34 8.33 7.40
CA ASP A 69 2.40 9.72 7.88
C ASP A 69 2.83 10.60 6.70
N LEU A 70 1.85 11.19 6.00
CA LEU A 70 2.09 11.94 4.75
C LEU A 70 1.98 13.44 5.01
N ASP A 71 3.09 14.15 4.86
CA ASP A 71 3.14 15.62 4.89
C ASP A 71 3.04 16.19 3.46
N VAL A 72 1.83 16.22 2.91
CA VAL A 72 1.59 16.68 1.53
C VAL A 72 1.76 18.19 1.46
N ALA A 73 2.91 18.65 0.95
CA ALA A 73 3.25 20.07 0.89
C ALA A 73 3.15 20.76 2.27
N GLY A 74 3.64 20.07 3.31
CA GLY A 74 3.52 20.49 4.71
C GLY A 74 2.54 19.62 5.49
N THR A 75 2.46 19.84 6.80
CA THR A 75 1.67 19.02 7.73
C THR A 75 0.17 19.35 7.69
N ASP A 76 -0.23 20.57 7.33
CA ASP A 76 -1.64 20.97 7.37
C ASP A 76 -2.41 20.36 6.19
N ASN A 77 -2.98 19.18 6.40
CA ASN A 77 -3.62 18.36 5.36
C ASN A 77 -5.09 18.07 5.69
N SER A 78 -5.84 17.66 4.66
CA SER A 78 -7.27 17.38 4.73
C SER A 78 -7.59 16.08 4.01
N LEU A 79 -8.58 15.35 4.50
CA LEU A 79 -9.08 14.14 3.86
C LEU A 79 -10.14 14.45 2.80
N LEU A 80 -9.80 14.20 1.54
CA LEU A 80 -10.68 14.35 0.40
C LEU A 80 -11.26 12.99 -0.03
N TYR A 81 -12.58 12.88 -0.08
CA TYR A 81 -13.30 11.79 -0.72
C TYR A 81 -13.83 12.25 -2.08
N THR A 82 -13.37 11.63 -3.15
CA THR A 82 -13.86 11.89 -4.52
C THR A 82 -14.59 10.66 -5.03
N HIS A 83 -15.83 10.82 -5.48
CA HIS A 83 -16.64 9.71 -5.97
C HIS A 83 -17.57 10.13 -7.11
N THR A 84 -18.05 9.15 -7.87
CA THR A 84 -18.99 9.38 -8.97
C THR A 84 -20.41 9.07 -8.54
N VAL A 85 -21.36 9.94 -8.91
CA VAL A 85 -22.80 9.71 -8.78
C VAL A 85 -23.46 9.80 -10.15
N GLN A 86 -24.69 9.32 -10.25
CA GLN A 86 -25.52 9.47 -11.44
C GLN A 86 -26.46 10.65 -11.24
N GLU A 87 -26.67 11.45 -12.28
CA GLU A 87 -27.62 12.55 -12.29
C GLU A 87 -28.35 12.64 -13.62
N GLU A 88 -29.53 13.24 -13.58
CA GLU A 88 -30.32 13.57 -14.76
C GLU A 88 -30.17 15.06 -15.06
N VAL A 89 -29.76 15.40 -16.27
CA VAL A 89 -29.47 16.78 -16.70
C VAL A 89 -30.07 17.04 -18.07
N ILE A 90 -30.53 18.27 -18.29
CA ILE A 90 -31.02 18.74 -19.58
C ILE A 90 -29.87 19.45 -20.31
N HIS A 91 -29.52 18.95 -21.49
CA HIS A 91 -28.56 19.57 -22.41
C HIS A 91 -29.30 20.14 -23.62
N PRO A 92 -29.52 21.47 -23.69
CA PRO A 92 -30.32 22.10 -24.75
C PRO A 92 -29.79 21.94 -26.18
N TRP A 93 -28.54 21.48 -26.33
CA TRP A 93 -27.88 21.30 -27.63
C TRP A 93 -27.94 19.85 -28.14
N LEU A 94 -28.58 18.93 -27.42
CA LEU A 94 -28.81 17.57 -27.90
C LEU A 94 -30.00 17.52 -28.85
N ASP A 95 -29.91 16.62 -29.82
CA ASP A 95 -30.92 16.40 -30.84
C ASP A 95 -32.25 15.94 -30.20
N ASP A 96 -33.36 16.43 -30.75
CA ASP A 96 -34.70 16.15 -30.27
C ASP A 96 -35.07 14.67 -30.42
N ASP A 97 -34.45 13.95 -31.37
CA ASP A 97 -34.72 12.52 -31.64
C ASP A 97 -34.50 11.61 -30.42
N TRP A 98 -33.59 11.99 -29.51
CA TRP A 98 -33.27 11.24 -28.28
C TRP A 98 -33.71 11.96 -27.01
N GLY A 99 -34.30 13.15 -27.15
CA GLY A 99 -34.62 14.05 -26.06
C GLY A 99 -33.40 14.79 -25.50
N GLN A 100 -33.64 15.98 -24.94
CA GLN A 100 -32.60 16.82 -24.36
C GLN A 100 -32.19 16.38 -22.94
N THR A 101 -32.95 15.47 -22.33
CA THR A 101 -32.67 14.94 -21.00
C THR A 101 -31.75 13.73 -21.11
N VAL A 102 -30.59 13.79 -20.46
CA VAL A 102 -29.66 12.66 -20.36
C VAL A 102 -29.43 12.28 -18.92
N ILE A 103 -29.11 11.01 -18.73
CA ILE A 103 -28.59 10.50 -17.48
C ILE A 103 -27.08 10.32 -17.63
N GLN A 104 -26.30 11.02 -16.81
CA GLN A 104 -24.85 11.06 -16.90
C GLN A 104 -24.18 10.85 -15.54
N GLN A 105 -22.86 10.68 -15.54
CA GLN A 105 -22.06 10.64 -14.32
C GLN A 105 -21.62 12.06 -13.93
N ARG A 106 -21.60 12.33 -12.63
CA ARG A 106 -21.02 13.54 -12.04
C ARG A 106 -20.02 13.19 -10.95
N ILE A 107 -18.94 13.94 -10.88
CA ILE A 107 -17.93 13.84 -9.82
C ILE A 107 -18.39 14.67 -8.62
N VAL A 108 -18.27 14.10 -7.41
CA VAL A 108 -18.50 14.76 -6.13
C VAL A 108 -17.18 14.78 -5.36
N HIS A 109 -16.85 15.94 -4.82
CA HIS A 109 -15.72 16.14 -3.90
C HIS A 109 -16.28 16.46 -2.51
N GLU A 110 -15.92 15.66 -1.52
CA GLU A 110 -16.33 15.82 -0.12
C GLU A 110 -15.10 15.84 0.78
N TYR A 111 -14.99 16.86 1.63
CA TYR A 111 -13.97 16.89 2.68
C TYR A 111 -14.52 16.26 3.96
N ILE A 112 -13.90 15.17 4.38
CA ILE A 112 -14.24 14.50 5.65
C ILE A 112 -13.50 15.26 6.75
N GLN A 113 -14.26 15.84 7.68
CA GLN A 113 -13.73 16.78 8.67
C GLN A 113 -13.62 16.18 10.09
N ASP A 114 -14.22 15.01 10.34
CA ASP A 114 -14.35 14.40 11.66
C ASP A 114 -13.78 12.98 11.63
N GLU A 115 -12.87 12.68 12.56
CA GLU A 115 -12.23 11.37 12.68
C GLU A 115 -13.23 10.21 12.79
N ASN A 116 -14.39 10.40 13.43
CA ASN A 116 -15.39 9.34 13.56
C ASN A 116 -15.96 8.89 12.21
N LYS A 117 -15.83 9.74 11.19
CA LYS A 117 -16.22 9.44 9.80
C LYS A 117 -15.04 8.97 8.95
N ALA A 118 -13.85 8.86 9.53
CA ALA A 118 -12.61 8.51 8.86
C ALA A 118 -12.17 7.05 9.13
N LEU A 119 -13.08 6.18 9.55
CA LEU A 119 -12.92 4.71 9.56
C LEU A 119 -13.54 4.13 8.28
N LEU A 120 -12.72 3.88 7.25
CA LEU A 120 -13.16 3.83 5.86
C LEU A 120 -13.05 2.44 5.22
N LYS A 121 -13.93 2.21 4.25
CA LYS A 121 -13.85 1.10 3.29
C LYS A 121 -13.80 1.66 1.89
N PHE A 122 -13.14 0.96 0.97
CA PHE A 122 -13.17 1.39 -0.42
C PHE A 122 -14.60 1.34 -0.97
N PRO A 123 -14.99 2.31 -1.81
CA PRO A 123 -16.34 2.37 -2.36
C PRO A 123 -16.62 1.18 -3.28
N GLU A 124 -17.88 0.76 -3.31
CA GLU A 124 -18.33 -0.31 -4.18
C GLU A 124 -18.00 -0.02 -5.65
N ASN A 125 -17.56 -1.06 -6.37
CA ASN A 125 -17.13 -0.97 -7.76
C ASN A 125 -16.01 0.06 -7.98
N HIS A 126 -15.26 0.41 -6.92
CA HIS A 126 -14.21 1.41 -6.94
C HIS A 126 -14.65 2.75 -7.55
N ARG A 127 -15.94 3.13 -7.37
CA ARG A 127 -16.54 4.38 -7.88
C ARG A 127 -16.13 5.63 -7.09
N GLY A 128 -14.88 5.68 -6.67
CA GLY A 128 -14.32 6.76 -5.90
C GLY A 128 -13.01 6.37 -5.21
N GLY A 129 -12.47 7.30 -4.44
CA GLY A 129 -11.25 7.09 -3.69
C GLY A 129 -10.98 8.22 -2.70
N TYR A 130 -9.98 7.98 -1.86
CA TYR A 130 -9.57 8.90 -0.81
C TYR A 130 -8.21 9.49 -1.15
N ALA A 131 -8.00 10.74 -0.78
CA ALA A 131 -6.72 11.42 -0.92
C ALA A 131 -6.45 12.30 0.30
N ILE A 132 -5.17 12.42 0.64
CA ILE A 132 -4.69 13.43 1.58
C ILE A 132 -4.24 14.62 0.75
N VAL A 133 -4.81 15.80 1.01
CA VAL A 133 -4.57 17.00 0.22
C VAL A 133 -4.27 18.21 1.10
N ASN A 134 -3.50 19.15 0.59
CA ASN A 134 -3.31 20.44 1.23
C ASN A 134 -4.12 21.51 0.48
N GLN A 135 -5.17 22.03 1.14
CA GLN A 135 -6.07 23.02 0.55
C GLN A 135 -5.43 24.42 0.45
N ALA A 136 -4.38 24.69 1.21
CA ALA A 136 -3.67 25.97 1.19
C ALA A 136 -2.59 26.04 0.10
N GLU A 137 -2.16 24.89 -0.42
CA GLU A 137 -1.09 24.76 -1.41
C GLU A 137 -1.63 24.19 -2.72
N PRO A 138 -2.30 24.99 -3.56
CA PRO A 138 -2.77 24.53 -4.87
C PRO A 138 -1.62 24.45 -5.89
N ASN A 139 -1.79 23.61 -6.90
CA ASN A 139 -0.93 23.63 -8.09
C ASN A 139 -1.24 24.84 -9.00
N ARG A 140 -0.55 24.99 -10.14
CA ARG A 140 -0.78 26.11 -11.06
C ARG A 140 -2.20 26.24 -11.60
N TRP A 141 -2.97 25.15 -11.53
CA TRP A 141 -4.36 25.09 -12.00
C TRP A 141 -5.37 25.45 -10.91
N GLY A 142 -4.91 25.86 -9.73
CA GLY A 142 -5.77 26.23 -8.60
C GLY A 142 -6.37 25.03 -7.86
N VAL A 143 -5.87 23.81 -8.10
CA VAL A 143 -6.38 22.59 -7.48
C VAL A 143 -5.46 22.19 -6.32
N PRO A 144 -6.00 21.88 -5.12
CA PRO A 144 -5.22 21.41 -3.98
C PRO A 144 -4.26 20.27 -4.33
N ARG A 145 -2.99 20.41 -3.92
CA ARG A 145 -1.97 19.37 -4.11
C ARG A 145 -2.27 18.20 -3.19
N GLY A 146 -2.14 16.98 -3.71
CA GLY A 146 -2.62 15.78 -3.02
C GLY A 146 -1.81 14.52 -3.31
N TYR A 147 -1.94 13.54 -2.43
CA TYR A 147 -1.59 12.14 -2.71
C TYR A 147 -2.83 11.27 -2.51
N ALA A 148 -3.23 10.56 -3.56
CA ALA A 148 -4.35 9.63 -3.51
C ALA A 148 -3.91 8.26 -2.99
N ILE A 149 -4.74 7.69 -2.12
CA ILE A 149 -4.58 6.33 -1.60
C ILE A 149 -5.41 5.41 -2.48
N ARG A 150 -4.74 4.60 -3.31
CA ARG A 150 -5.38 3.69 -4.26
C ARG A 150 -5.25 2.23 -3.78
N PRO A 151 -6.32 1.42 -3.88
CA PRO A 151 -6.20 -0.01 -3.66
C PRO A 151 -5.31 -0.62 -4.75
N GLY A 152 -4.44 -1.55 -4.36
CA GLY A 152 -3.74 -2.44 -5.28
C GLY A 152 -4.37 -3.83 -5.31
N TYR A 153 -3.54 -4.85 -5.36
CA TYR A 153 -3.98 -6.25 -5.27
C TYR A 153 -4.71 -6.52 -3.95
N SER A 154 -5.81 -7.27 -4.02
CA SER A 154 -6.55 -7.79 -2.85
C SER A 154 -6.81 -6.74 -1.75
N PRO A 155 -7.62 -5.69 -2.00
CA PRO A 155 -7.89 -4.63 -1.02
C PRO A 155 -8.96 -5.06 0.00
N ILE A 156 -8.65 -6.06 0.82
CA ILE A 156 -9.59 -6.65 1.78
C ILE A 156 -9.39 -6.10 3.19
N TYR A 157 -10.33 -6.42 4.07
CA TYR A 157 -10.27 -6.23 5.52
C TYR A 157 -10.75 -7.52 6.20
N ASN A 158 -10.55 -7.64 7.51
CA ASN A 158 -10.89 -8.86 8.25
C ASN A 158 -12.39 -9.15 8.20
N THR A 159 -12.75 -10.37 7.81
CA THR A 159 -14.14 -10.84 7.76
C THR A 159 -14.71 -11.03 9.17
N VAL A 160 -13.89 -11.47 10.12
CA VAL A 160 -14.35 -11.89 11.45
C VAL A 160 -14.41 -10.70 12.41
N VAL A 161 -15.63 -10.25 12.72
CA VAL A 161 -15.89 -9.21 13.72
C VAL A 161 -16.54 -9.81 14.96
N GLY A 162 -16.13 -9.35 16.16
CA GLY A 162 -16.73 -9.78 17.43
C GLY A 162 -16.21 -11.08 18.03
N SER A 163 -15.17 -11.68 17.44
CA SER A 163 -14.51 -12.86 18.02
C SER A 163 -13.90 -12.56 19.40
N LYS A 164 -14.06 -13.46 20.36
CA LYS A 164 -13.41 -13.37 21.68
C LYS A 164 -11.88 -13.35 21.62
N ARG A 165 -11.30 -13.81 20.49
CA ARG A 165 -9.85 -13.77 20.23
C ARG A 165 -9.37 -12.41 19.69
N LEU A 166 -10.28 -11.58 19.18
CA LEU A 166 -9.96 -10.31 18.54
C LEU A 166 -10.51 -9.09 19.30
N LEU A 167 -11.67 -9.21 19.97
CA LEU A 167 -12.36 -8.16 20.74
C LEU A 167 -11.94 -6.72 20.38
N HIS A 168 -10.97 -6.16 21.08
CA HIS A 168 -10.43 -4.81 20.83
C HIS A 168 -8.95 -4.79 20.38
N ASN A 169 -8.24 -5.93 20.35
CA ASN A 169 -6.78 -5.95 20.13
C ASN A 169 -6.33 -5.73 18.68
N ALA A 170 -7.25 -5.87 17.73
CA ALA A 170 -6.99 -5.70 16.30
C ALA A 170 -8.14 -4.92 15.61
N ASN A 171 -8.69 -3.91 16.30
CA ASN A 171 -9.76 -3.06 15.79
C ASN A 171 -9.43 -2.41 14.44
N TRP A 172 -8.15 -2.10 14.18
CA TRP A 172 -7.65 -1.60 12.90
C TRP A 172 -7.99 -2.51 11.72
N ALA A 173 -8.07 -3.83 11.91
CA ALA A 173 -8.25 -4.80 10.83
C ALA A 173 -9.67 -4.79 10.22
N ARG A 174 -10.60 -4.01 10.77
CA ARG A 174 -12.03 -3.98 10.37
C ARG A 174 -12.32 -3.07 9.16
N TYR A 175 -11.33 -2.32 8.72
CA TYR A 175 -11.44 -1.24 7.73
C TYR A 175 -10.41 -1.46 6.62
N ASN A 176 -10.60 -0.85 5.45
CA ASN A 176 -9.54 -0.84 4.45
C ASN A 176 -8.45 0.19 4.81
N LEU A 177 -8.90 1.34 5.30
CA LEU A 177 -8.04 2.40 5.76
C LEU A 177 -8.76 3.22 6.84
N ALA A 178 -7.99 3.93 7.64
CA ALA A 178 -8.54 4.94 8.53
C ALA A 178 -7.61 6.15 8.61
N ILE A 179 -8.16 7.35 8.83
CA ILE A 179 -7.38 8.59 8.94
C ILE A 179 -7.61 9.20 10.32
N SER A 180 -6.54 9.45 11.06
CA SER A 180 -6.59 10.16 12.34
C SER A 180 -5.66 11.37 12.30
N ARG A 181 -5.85 12.28 13.24
CA ARG A 181 -4.88 13.32 13.53
C ARG A 181 -3.61 12.69 14.10
N ARG A 182 -2.46 13.18 13.68
CA ARG A 182 -1.14 12.72 14.13
C ARG A 182 -0.92 13.14 15.60
N LYS A 183 -0.52 12.18 16.44
CA LYS A 183 -0.13 12.43 17.84
C LYS A 183 1.09 11.58 18.22
N ASP A 184 2.01 12.16 19.00
CA ASP A 184 3.17 11.42 19.53
C ASP A 184 2.76 10.31 20.52
N THR A 185 1.60 10.47 21.17
CA THR A 185 1.01 9.45 22.06
C THR A 185 0.38 8.28 21.31
N GLU A 186 0.28 8.35 19.98
CA GLU A 186 -0.30 7.32 19.11
C GLU A 186 0.75 6.80 18.09
N PRO A 187 1.88 6.23 18.57
CA PRO A 187 2.99 5.87 17.69
C PRO A 187 2.70 4.66 16.80
N SER A 188 1.81 3.76 17.24
CA SER A 188 1.50 2.48 16.59
C SER A 188 0.03 2.11 16.77
N SER A 189 -0.57 1.44 15.80
CA SER A 189 -1.96 0.92 15.84
C SER A 189 -2.11 -0.36 16.68
N SER A 190 -1.00 -0.94 17.14
CA SER A 190 -0.97 -2.16 17.95
C SER A 190 0.23 -2.18 18.90
N SER A 191 0.32 -3.23 19.72
CA SER A 191 1.44 -3.52 20.63
C SER A 191 1.75 -5.02 20.62
N THR A 192 2.98 -5.41 20.94
CA THR A 192 3.36 -6.82 21.09
C THR A 192 2.52 -7.57 22.14
N TRP A 193 1.98 -6.84 23.12
CA TRP A 193 1.15 -7.41 24.19
C TRP A 193 -0.34 -7.57 23.83
N ASN A 194 -0.80 -6.92 22.74
CA ASN A 194 -2.22 -6.90 22.36
C ASN A 194 -2.81 -8.31 22.13
N LEU A 195 -2.00 -9.24 21.60
CA LEU A 195 -2.42 -10.61 21.35
C LEU A 195 -2.94 -11.32 22.61
N ASN A 196 -2.35 -11.02 23.77
CA ASN A 196 -2.67 -11.69 25.03
C ASN A 196 -3.82 -11.04 25.80
N LEU A 197 -4.22 -9.82 25.42
CA LEU A 197 -5.23 -9.03 26.13
C LEU A 197 -6.33 -8.55 25.15
N PRO A 198 -7.08 -9.47 24.49
CA PRO A 198 -8.07 -9.09 23.48
C PRO A 198 -9.12 -8.10 23.99
N GLY A 199 -9.59 -8.24 25.24
CA GLY A 199 -10.63 -7.37 25.80
C GLY A 199 -10.12 -6.07 26.44
N THR A 200 -8.81 -5.93 26.67
CA THR A 200 -8.24 -4.73 27.30
C THR A 200 -6.79 -4.54 26.81
N PRO A 201 -6.62 -4.33 25.50
CA PRO A 201 -5.29 -4.27 24.89
C PRO A 201 -4.52 -3.03 25.38
N MET A 202 -3.19 -3.10 25.29
CA MET A 202 -2.32 -1.95 25.59
C MET A 202 -2.56 -0.79 24.63
N VAL A 203 -2.77 -1.10 23.35
CA VAL A 203 -3.17 -0.14 22.32
C VAL A 203 -4.53 -0.54 21.80
N ASP A 204 -5.54 0.31 22.00
CA ASP A 204 -6.86 0.15 21.41
C ASP A 204 -7.02 1.18 20.29
N PHE A 205 -6.95 0.70 19.05
CA PHE A 205 -6.95 1.53 17.84
C PHE A 205 -8.18 2.45 17.75
N HIS A 206 -9.34 2.02 18.24
CA HIS A 206 -10.54 2.87 18.19
C HIS A 206 -10.45 4.10 19.09
N LYS A 207 -9.55 4.12 20.08
CA LYS A 207 -9.36 5.30 20.93
C LYS A 207 -8.70 6.46 20.19
N PHE A 208 -8.11 6.21 19.02
CA PHE A 208 -7.54 7.28 18.19
C PHE A 208 -8.62 8.16 17.57
N PHE A 209 -9.85 7.63 17.44
CA PHE A 209 -10.99 8.29 16.80
C PHE A 209 -11.93 8.80 17.89
N ASN A 210 -11.71 10.05 18.30
CA ASN A 210 -12.43 10.68 19.43
C ASN A 210 -13.27 11.89 18.99
N GLY A 211 -13.43 12.09 17.67
CA GLY A 211 -14.20 13.19 17.07
C GLY A 211 -13.40 14.47 16.88
N GLU A 212 -12.08 14.42 16.86
CA GLU A 212 -11.26 15.57 16.50
C GLU A 212 -11.51 16.01 15.04
N ASN A 213 -11.30 17.31 14.81
CA ASN A 213 -11.33 17.86 13.47
C ASN A 213 -10.04 17.48 12.73
N ILE A 214 -10.18 17.05 11.48
CA ILE A 214 -9.06 16.64 10.60
C ILE A 214 -8.94 17.53 9.35
N THR A 215 -9.50 18.74 9.38
CA THR A 215 -9.35 19.72 8.30
C THR A 215 -8.09 20.54 8.50
N GLN A 216 -7.19 20.53 7.51
CA GLN A 216 -5.89 21.23 7.55
C GLN A 216 -5.14 20.97 8.86
N GLN A 217 -5.00 19.69 9.22
CA GLN A 217 -4.23 19.22 10.37
C GLN A 217 -3.18 18.23 9.91
N ASP A 218 -2.22 17.93 10.77
CA ASP A 218 -1.29 16.80 10.61
C ASP A 218 -2.06 15.47 10.69
N LEU A 219 -2.04 14.68 9.60
CA LEU A 219 -2.86 13.48 9.42
C LEU A 219 -2.01 12.23 9.23
N VAL A 220 -2.44 11.14 9.88
CA VAL A 220 -1.90 9.79 9.66
C VAL A 220 -2.94 8.92 8.97
N ALA A 221 -2.54 8.28 7.88
CA ALA A 221 -3.29 7.20 7.25
C ALA A 221 -2.87 5.83 7.81
N TRP A 222 -3.83 5.05 8.27
CA TRP A 222 -3.66 3.68 8.73
C TRP A 222 -4.23 2.74 7.69
N ILE A 223 -3.38 2.18 6.83
CA ILE A 223 -3.80 1.44 5.63
C ILE A 223 -3.64 -0.06 5.86
N ASN A 224 -4.66 -0.84 5.53
CA ASN A 224 -4.58 -2.29 5.57
C ASN A 224 -4.35 -2.88 4.17
N VAL A 225 -3.50 -3.89 4.14
CA VAL A 225 -3.38 -4.86 3.04
C VAL A 225 -3.69 -6.24 3.58
N GLY A 226 -4.13 -7.14 2.72
CA GLY A 226 -4.50 -8.47 3.17
C GLY A 226 -5.01 -9.40 2.09
N MET A 227 -5.38 -10.61 2.50
CA MET A 227 -6.04 -11.58 1.63
C MET A 227 -6.97 -12.49 2.43
N HIS A 228 -8.08 -12.89 1.81
CA HIS A 228 -8.83 -14.07 2.24
C HIS A 228 -8.14 -15.28 1.63
N HIS A 229 -7.36 -16.02 2.42
CA HIS A 229 -6.67 -17.20 1.93
C HIS A 229 -7.57 -18.41 2.08
N LEU A 230 -8.04 -18.94 0.95
CA LEU A 230 -8.73 -20.22 0.84
C LEU A 230 -7.71 -21.23 0.30
N PRO A 231 -6.98 -21.97 1.15
CA PRO A 231 -5.84 -22.72 0.66
C PRO A 231 -6.26 -23.89 -0.23
N GLN A 232 -5.43 -24.16 -1.24
CA GLN A 232 -5.68 -25.17 -2.27
C GLN A 232 -4.54 -26.20 -2.32
N ALA A 233 -4.72 -27.27 -3.10
CA ALA A 233 -3.69 -28.30 -3.29
C ALA A 233 -2.38 -27.70 -3.85
N GLU A 234 -2.47 -26.68 -4.69
CA GLU A 234 -1.34 -25.97 -5.30
C GLU A 234 -0.56 -25.08 -4.31
N ASP A 235 -1.07 -24.89 -3.08
CA ASP A 235 -0.33 -24.23 -1.99
C ASP A 235 0.57 -25.21 -1.21
N VAL A 236 0.70 -26.45 -1.70
CA VAL A 236 1.60 -27.47 -1.16
C VAL A 236 2.75 -27.72 -2.16
N PRO A 237 4.03 -27.68 -1.71
CA PRO A 237 4.47 -27.51 -0.32
C PRO A 237 4.40 -26.07 0.20
N ASN A 238 4.41 -25.07 -0.67
CA ASN A 238 4.44 -23.67 -0.28
C ASN A 238 3.35 -22.86 -0.98
N THR A 239 2.81 -21.88 -0.27
CA THR A 239 1.92 -20.86 -0.81
C THR A 239 2.61 -20.07 -1.92
N ARG A 240 1.89 -19.82 -3.01
CA ARG A 240 2.40 -19.16 -4.20
C ARG A 240 2.39 -17.64 -4.04
N ALA A 241 3.57 -17.05 -3.86
CA ALA A 241 3.73 -15.61 -3.59
C ALA A 241 3.08 -14.70 -4.65
N ASN A 242 3.08 -15.11 -5.92
CA ASN A 242 2.49 -14.33 -7.01
C ASN A 242 0.96 -14.16 -6.91
N ILE A 243 0.26 -15.03 -6.17
CA ILE A 243 -1.19 -14.94 -5.96
C ILE A 243 -1.50 -14.45 -4.54
N ALA A 244 -0.72 -14.91 -3.56
CA ALA A 244 -0.81 -14.45 -2.18
C ALA A 244 -0.12 -13.08 -2.02
N THR A 245 -0.64 -12.07 -2.72
CA THR A 245 -0.10 -10.70 -2.74
C THR A 245 -1.20 -9.68 -2.51
N SER A 246 -0.89 -8.65 -1.73
CA SER A 246 -1.74 -7.48 -1.54
C SER A 246 -0.91 -6.20 -1.58
N SER A 247 -1.51 -5.07 -1.96
CA SER A 247 -0.79 -3.80 -2.10
C SER A 247 -1.71 -2.59 -2.00
N PHE A 248 -1.11 -1.43 -1.79
CA PHE A 248 -1.72 -0.11 -2.01
C PHE A 248 -0.72 0.81 -2.70
N PHE A 249 -1.25 1.84 -3.35
CA PHE A 249 -0.45 2.88 -3.99
C PHE A 249 -0.73 4.24 -3.36
N LEU A 250 0.33 5.03 -3.22
CA LEU A 250 0.29 6.46 -2.94
C LEU A 250 0.67 7.16 -4.24
N THR A 251 -0.32 7.73 -4.92
CA THR A 251 -0.13 8.34 -6.25
C THR A 251 -0.28 9.86 -6.15
N PRO A 252 0.60 10.66 -6.76
CA PRO A 252 0.38 12.11 -6.89
C PRO A 252 -1.01 12.40 -7.47
N LEU A 253 -1.75 13.31 -6.83
CA LEU A 253 -3.07 13.78 -7.27
C LEU A 253 -3.03 15.30 -7.31
N ASN A 254 -2.88 15.87 -8.51
CA ASN A 254 -2.67 17.31 -8.69
C ASN A 254 -1.50 17.87 -7.86
N TYR A 255 -0.58 17.01 -7.39
CA TYR A 255 0.59 17.43 -6.62
C TYR A 255 1.59 18.20 -7.48
N PHE A 256 1.71 17.82 -8.74
CA PHE A 256 2.55 18.51 -9.72
C PHE A 256 1.66 19.28 -10.71
N ASP A 257 2.30 20.14 -11.50
CA ASP A 257 1.65 20.89 -12.58
C ASP A 257 1.42 20.04 -13.84
N SER A 258 2.21 18.97 -13.99
CA SER A 258 2.17 17.96 -15.06
C SER A 258 2.80 16.65 -14.57
N ASP A 259 2.77 15.60 -15.38
CA ASP A 259 3.56 14.39 -15.11
C ASP A 259 5.06 14.73 -15.06
N VAL A 260 5.72 14.33 -13.98
CA VAL A 260 7.16 14.55 -13.76
C VAL A 260 8.02 13.54 -14.50
N SER A 261 7.45 12.44 -14.99
CA SER A 261 8.20 11.44 -15.75
C SER A 261 8.68 11.96 -17.11
N ILE A 262 8.11 13.08 -17.59
CA ILE A 262 8.50 13.75 -18.84
C ILE A 262 9.95 14.24 -18.84
N ASP A 263 10.50 14.52 -17.66
CA ASP A 263 11.90 14.98 -17.50
C ASP A 263 12.90 13.81 -17.50
N SER A 264 12.43 12.57 -17.62
CA SER A 264 13.28 11.38 -17.69
C SER A 264 14.10 11.36 -18.98
N THR A 265 15.44 11.31 -18.83
CA THR A 265 16.36 11.13 -19.97
C THR A 265 16.26 9.76 -20.63
N ASN A 266 15.59 8.80 -19.99
CA ASN A 266 15.41 7.45 -20.53
C ASN A 266 14.19 7.33 -21.48
N ALA A 267 13.57 8.45 -21.84
CA ALA A 267 12.56 8.51 -22.90
C ALA A 267 13.21 8.43 -24.30
N ILE A 268 12.44 8.02 -25.30
CA ILE A 268 12.87 8.04 -26.71
C ILE A 268 11.82 8.80 -27.51
N LEU A 269 12.24 9.84 -28.23
CA LEU A 269 11.37 10.58 -29.15
C LEU A 269 11.72 10.22 -30.59
N ILE A 270 10.77 9.63 -31.31
CA ILE A 270 10.90 9.31 -32.74
C ILE A 270 10.08 10.33 -33.52
N ASN A 271 10.77 11.24 -34.20
CA ASN A 271 10.12 12.18 -35.12
C ASN A 271 10.00 11.51 -36.49
N ALA A 272 8.78 11.08 -36.81
CA ALA A 272 8.45 10.47 -38.09
C ALA A 272 8.72 11.45 -39.25
N SER A 273 9.43 10.97 -40.25
CA SER A 273 9.69 11.66 -41.50
C SER A 273 8.56 11.44 -42.51
N THR A 274 8.48 12.28 -43.53
CA THR A 274 7.63 12.05 -44.71
C THR A 274 8.10 10.80 -45.47
N GLU A 275 7.19 10.17 -46.24
CA GLU A 275 7.43 8.93 -46.99
C GLU A 275 8.79 8.92 -47.70
N GLY A 276 9.64 7.93 -47.36
CA GLY A 276 10.93 7.68 -47.99
C GLY A 276 12.15 8.30 -47.30
N ALA A 277 12.00 9.19 -46.33
CA ALA A 277 13.10 9.72 -45.52
C ALA A 277 13.28 8.94 -44.21
N PRO A 278 14.49 8.87 -43.61
CA PRO A 278 14.67 8.27 -42.29
C PRO A 278 14.11 9.16 -41.17
N SER A 279 13.44 8.56 -40.19
CA SER A 279 13.00 9.24 -38.98
C SER A 279 14.19 9.73 -38.16
N SER A 280 14.06 10.86 -37.48
CA SER A 280 15.05 11.28 -36.47
C SER A 280 14.69 10.71 -35.11
N ILE A 281 15.70 10.29 -34.36
CA ILE A 281 15.56 9.70 -33.03
C ILE A 281 16.34 10.59 -32.07
N ASP A 282 15.67 11.06 -31.02
CA ASP A 282 16.29 11.71 -29.88
C ASP A 282 16.24 10.76 -28.67
N GLU A 283 17.42 10.41 -28.17
CA GLU A 283 17.62 9.53 -27.00
C GLU A 283 18.04 10.33 -25.77
N TYR A 284 17.93 11.66 -25.80
CA TYR A 284 18.29 12.58 -24.71
C TYR A 284 19.70 12.32 -24.12
N GLY A 285 20.63 11.88 -24.97
CA GLY A 285 22.00 11.56 -24.57
C GLY A 285 22.21 10.19 -23.91
N VAL A 286 21.16 9.37 -23.74
CA VAL A 286 21.23 8.01 -23.19
C VAL A 286 21.38 6.99 -24.32
N ALA A 287 22.58 6.97 -24.91
CA ALA A 287 22.88 6.03 -26.00
C ALA A 287 22.89 4.57 -25.52
N ALA A 288 22.43 3.67 -26.37
CA ALA A 288 22.58 2.23 -26.14
C ALA A 288 24.08 1.85 -26.05
N VAL A 289 24.52 1.43 -24.87
CA VAL A 289 25.90 0.98 -24.68
C VAL A 289 26.01 -0.52 -24.96
N GLN A 290 26.82 -0.89 -25.95
CA GLN A 290 27.26 -2.27 -26.12
C GLN A 290 28.49 -2.52 -25.25
N CYS A 291 28.26 -2.84 -23.97
CA CYS A 291 29.32 -3.31 -23.07
C CYS A 291 28.95 -4.68 -22.51
N MET A 292 29.93 -5.58 -22.42
CA MET A 292 29.77 -6.77 -21.59
C MET A 292 29.98 -6.35 -20.13
N PRO A 293 29.04 -6.64 -19.22
CA PRO A 293 29.29 -6.43 -17.81
C PRO A 293 30.49 -7.28 -17.37
N GLU A 294 31.21 -6.81 -16.35
CA GLU A 294 32.22 -7.64 -15.68
C GLU A 294 31.60 -8.96 -15.21
N MET A 295 32.43 -10.00 -15.09
CA MET A 295 31.97 -11.31 -14.64
C MET A 295 31.22 -11.15 -13.31
N VAL A 296 29.94 -11.55 -13.31
CA VAL A 296 29.10 -11.48 -12.12
C VAL A 296 29.79 -12.32 -11.03
N PRO A 297 30.09 -11.74 -9.85
CA PRO A 297 30.68 -12.50 -8.76
C PRO A 297 29.83 -13.74 -8.47
N PRO A 298 30.44 -14.88 -8.12
CA PRO A 298 29.68 -16.06 -7.73
C PRO A 298 28.74 -15.70 -6.57
N TYR A 299 27.55 -16.29 -6.57
CA TYR A 299 26.57 -16.07 -5.52
C TYR A 299 27.18 -16.39 -4.14
N HIS A 300 27.12 -15.41 -3.23
CA HIS A 300 27.55 -15.59 -1.84
C HIS A 300 26.33 -15.63 -0.93
N ASN A 301 26.13 -16.77 -0.25
CA ASN A 301 25.21 -16.85 0.86
C ASN A 301 25.73 -16.01 2.03
N ILE A 302 25.22 -14.79 2.21
CA ILE A 302 25.48 -14.02 3.42
C ILE A 302 24.57 -14.60 4.51
N LYS A 303 25.13 -15.43 5.39
CA LYS A 303 24.42 -15.87 6.60
C LYS A 303 24.30 -14.66 7.54
N LEU A 304 23.13 -14.02 7.58
CA LEU A 304 22.84 -13.04 8.62
C LEU A 304 22.72 -13.73 9.97
N LYS A 305 23.47 -13.22 10.95
CA LYS A 305 23.30 -13.60 12.35
C LYS A 305 22.07 -12.89 12.89
N ALA A 306 20.96 -13.60 13.01
CA ALA A 306 19.83 -13.12 13.81
C ALA A 306 20.12 -13.39 15.30
N PHE A 307 19.94 -12.39 16.15
CA PHE A 307 19.96 -12.57 17.60
C PHE A 307 18.54 -12.95 18.06
N ALA A 308 18.38 -14.14 18.65
CA ALA A 308 17.18 -14.54 19.38
C ALA A 308 17.34 -14.12 20.85
N LEU A 309 16.24 -13.75 21.52
CA LEU A 309 16.20 -13.48 22.97
C LEU A 309 16.13 -14.77 23.81
N ASP A 310 16.23 -15.92 23.15
CA ASP A 310 16.00 -17.24 23.69
C ASP A 310 16.72 -18.25 22.78
N TYR A 311 17.63 -19.02 23.38
CA TYR A 311 18.68 -19.86 22.79
C TYR A 311 18.22 -20.97 21.79
N ALA A 312 17.50 -20.61 20.73
CA ALA A 312 17.21 -21.46 19.58
C ALA A 312 17.47 -20.66 18.29
N LEU A 313 18.47 -21.10 17.52
CA LEU A 313 18.89 -20.48 16.27
C LEU A 313 17.79 -20.55 15.21
N TRP A 314 17.30 -19.40 14.75
CA TRP A 314 16.57 -19.25 13.49
C TRP A 314 17.40 -18.39 12.53
N TYR A 315 17.49 -18.82 11.26
CA TYR A 315 18.24 -18.11 10.23
C TYR A 315 17.34 -17.11 9.52
N ILE A 316 17.75 -15.84 9.48
CA ILE A 316 17.20 -14.84 8.56
C ILE A 316 18.05 -14.87 7.29
N TYR A 317 17.42 -14.98 6.13
CA TYR A 317 18.08 -14.85 4.83
C TYR A 317 17.66 -13.52 4.22
N GLU A 318 18.61 -12.63 3.98
CA GLU A 318 18.41 -11.43 3.16
C GLU A 318 19.08 -11.70 1.82
N VAL A 319 18.35 -11.50 0.73
CA VAL A 319 18.91 -11.53 -0.63
C VAL A 319 19.25 -10.08 -0.99
N ILE A 320 20.46 -9.66 -0.65
CA ILE A 320 20.99 -8.37 -1.11
C ILE A 320 21.63 -8.60 -2.48
N HIS A 321 21.03 -8.05 -3.54
CA HIS A 321 21.77 -7.86 -4.79
C HIS A 321 22.72 -6.68 -4.60
N ASP A 322 23.97 -7.01 -4.28
CA ASP A 322 24.98 -6.04 -3.92
C ASP A 322 25.40 -5.20 -5.15
N ARG A 323 25.05 -3.91 -5.14
CA ARG A 323 25.64 -2.89 -6.01
C ARG A 323 25.83 -1.55 -5.29
N MET A 324 25.98 -1.55 -3.97
CA MET A 324 26.31 -0.34 -3.21
C MET A 324 27.49 -0.61 -2.28
N LYS A 325 28.66 -0.13 -2.69
CA LYS A 325 29.84 -0.04 -1.84
C LYS A 325 29.54 0.84 -0.64
N GLY A 326 29.61 0.26 0.55
CA GLY A 326 29.96 0.95 1.80
C GLY A 326 28.84 1.75 2.47
N GLU A 327 28.21 1.14 3.47
CA GLU A 327 28.05 1.64 4.86
C GLU A 327 26.92 0.85 5.52
N GLY A 328 27.25 0.06 6.54
CA GLY A 328 26.28 -0.77 7.26
C GLY A 328 25.41 0.12 8.16
N VAL A 329 24.10 0.10 7.93
CA VAL A 329 23.12 0.76 8.79
C VAL A 329 22.45 -0.30 9.67
N PHE A 330 22.67 -0.20 10.99
CA PHE A 330 22.06 -1.05 12.01
C PHE A 330 20.58 -0.71 12.21
N LEU A 331 19.73 -1.73 12.35
CA LEU A 331 18.35 -1.59 12.82
C LEU A 331 18.31 -1.75 14.34
N ASP A 332 18.00 -0.68 15.07
CA ASP A 332 17.59 -0.73 16.47
C ASP A 332 16.08 -1.01 16.54
N GLN A 333 15.69 -2.06 17.26
CA GLN A 333 14.30 -2.49 17.41
C GLN A 333 13.46 -1.60 18.36
N GLN A 334 14.01 -0.50 18.89
CA GLN A 334 13.29 0.38 19.84
C GLN A 334 12.76 1.70 19.26
N GLN A 335 12.89 1.96 17.95
CA GLN A 335 12.31 3.16 17.31
C GLN A 335 11.91 2.86 15.86
N PRO A 336 10.63 2.62 15.54
CA PRO A 336 10.18 2.55 14.16
C PRO A 336 9.78 3.95 13.68
N THR A 337 10.75 4.85 13.55
CA THR A 337 10.59 6.13 12.86
C THR A 337 11.49 6.11 11.63
N PHE A 338 10.93 5.72 10.49
CA PHE A 338 11.59 5.86 9.20
C PHE A 338 10.56 6.27 8.15
N LEU A 339 10.08 7.52 8.24
CA LEU A 339 9.55 8.30 7.12
C LEU A 339 9.44 9.77 7.57
N LEU A 340 10.57 10.47 7.65
CA LEU A 340 10.60 11.93 7.73
C LEU A 340 11.86 12.40 7.00
N ASN A 341 11.67 13.30 6.04
CA ASN A 341 12.65 14.03 5.21
C ASN A 341 12.85 13.65 3.73
N PHE A 342 12.08 12.75 3.11
CA PHE A 342 12.28 12.50 1.66
C PHE A 342 11.55 13.47 0.72
N LEU A 343 10.51 14.19 1.17
CA LEU A 343 9.72 15.08 0.29
C LEU A 343 10.16 16.55 0.29
N ASN A 344 10.93 17.01 1.31
CA ASN A 344 11.39 18.40 1.37
C ASN A 344 12.70 18.66 0.60
N GLU A 345 13.49 17.64 0.26
CA GLU A 345 14.77 17.82 -0.44
C GLU A 345 14.62 17.91 -1.97
N PHE A 346 13.49 17.51 -2.55
CA PHE A 346 13.27 17.58 -4.01
C PHE A 346 12.91 18.97 -4.55
N SER A 347 12.61 19.95 -3.68
CA SER A 347 12.27 21.32 -4.12
C SER A 347 13.46 22.28 -4.20
N SER A 348 14.65 21.88 -3.74
CA SER A 348 15.81 22.80 -3.62
C SER A 348 17.05 22.41 -4.42
N SER A 349 16.97 21.39 -5.27
CA SER A 349 18.08 21.04 -6.16
C SER A 349 17.63 20.30 -7.41
N TRP A 350 16.91 20.99 -8.30
CA TRP A 350 16.88 20.71 -9.75
C TRP A 350 16.66 22.01 -10.51
#